data_AF-R6YLE7-F1
#
_entry.id   AF-R6YLE7-F1
#
_cell.length_a   1.000
_cell.length_b   1.000
_cell.length_c   1.000
_cell.angle_alpha   90.00
_cell.angle_beta   90.00
_cell.angle_gamma   90.00
#
_symmetry.space_group_name_H-M   'P 1'
#
loop_
_entity.id
_entity.type
_entity.pdbx_description
1 polymer ?
#
loop_
_entity_poly.entity_id
_entity_poly.type
_entity_poly.pdbx_seq_one_letter_code
_entity_poly.pdbx_strand_id
1 'polypeptide(L)'
;MTPEDILASLEEVIQLLGTYDITTIRASLGMYLVCKAIHQQTDIRVLLTGEISDELFGYKYTDFAPSPLAFQEESQKRLRELHMYDVLRADRCISVNSLEARVPFGDLDFVSYVMALDPDLKVNRYGKGKYLLRHAFEQGGYLPAEILWREKAAFSDAVGHSMVDYLKAYAETQYTGEAFERGRKSYTHAQPFTKESLLYRDIFEKYYPGQSQMVVDFWMPNKEWEGCDVDDPSARVLSNYGDSGK
;
A
#
# COMPACT_ATOMS: atom_id res chain seq x y z
N MET A 1 5.14 3.18 18.99
CA MET A 1 4.50 4.23 18.17
C MET A 1 3.18 4.56 18.83
N THR A 2 3.07 5.77 19.36
CA THR A 2 1.83 6.26 19.97
C THR A 2 0.97 6.99 18.91
N PRO A 3 -0.31 7.26 19.18
CA PRO A 3 -1.13 8.11 18.31
C PRO A 3 -0.49 9.47 18.04
N GLU A 4 0.18 10.04 19.05
CA GLU A 4 0.87 11.32 18.96
C GLU A 4 2.04 11.25 17.99
N ASP A 5 2.85 10.17 18.02
CA ASP A 5 3.94 9.96 17.07
C ASP A 5 3.43 9.94 15.62
N ILE A 6 2.29 9.27 15.39
CA ILE A 6 1.66 9.14 14.08
C ILE A 6 1.21 10.51 13.56
N LEU A 7 0.44 11.25 14.36
CA LEU A 7 -0.11 12.54 13.96
C LEU A 7 0.99 13.59 13.80
N ALA A 8 2.00 13.59 14.68
CA ALA A 8 3.14 14.51 14.58
C ALA A 8 4.00 14.26 13.33
N SER A 9 4.05 13.01 12.85
CA SER A 9 4.81 12.64 11.64
C SER A 9 4.02 12.82 10.34
N LEU A 10 2.70 13.00 10.40
CA LEU A 10 1.83 12.97 9.22
C LEU A 10 2.21 14.00 8.16
N GLU A 11 2.37 15.26 8.57
CA GLU A 11 2.71 16.34 7.65
C GLU A 11 4.11 16.16 7.05
N GLU A 12 5.10 15.78 7.87
CA GLU A 12 6.46 15.49 7.41
C GLU A 12 6.47 14.32 6.40
N VAL A 13 5.70 13.26 6.66
CA VAL A 13 5.59 12.11 5.76
C VAL A 13 4.90 12.46 4.45
N ILE A 14 3.85 13.27 4.46
CA ILE A 14 3.22 13.72 3.22
C ILE A 14 4.17 14.60 2.41
N GLN A 15 4.89 15.49 3.09
CA GLN A 15 5.90 16.33 2.48
C GLN A 15 7.02 15.48 1.85
N LEU A 16 7.61 14.50 2.55
CA LEU A 16 8.73 13.72 2.00
C LEU A 16 8.30 12.82 0.83
N LEU A 17 7.07 12.31 0.85
CA LEU A 17 6.59 11.41 -0.20
C LEU A 17 6.25 12.17 -1.48
N GLY A 18 5.72 13.39 -1.35
CA GLY A 18 5.19 14.12 -2.49
C GLY A 18 3.97 13.44 -3.11
N THR A 19 3.08 12.91 -2.27
CA THR A 19 1.83 12.26 -2.68
C THR A 19 0.70 12.59 -1.73
N TYR A 20 -0.53 12.46 -2.19
CA TYR A 20 -1.76 12.54 -1.39
C TYR A 20 -2.47 11.19 -1.27
N ASP A 21 -1.89 10.12 -1.82
CA ASP A 21 -2.52 8.80 -1.83
C ASP A 21 -2.66 8.20 -0.42
N ILE A 22 -3.87 7.73 -0.10
CA ILE A 22 -4.25 7.24 1.23
C ILE A 22 -3.42 6.02 1.63
N THR A 23 -3.31 5.03 0.73
CA THR A 23 -2.62 3.76 1.00
C THR A 23 -1.13 4.00 1.21
N THR A 24 -0.54 4.80 0.34
CA THR A 24 0.87 5.17 0.37
C THR A 24 1.18 5.90 1.67
N ILE A 25 0.41 6.92 2.06
CA ILE A 25 0.66 7.68 3.30
C ILE A 25 0.49 6.80 4.54
N ARG A 26 -0.62 6.05 4.64
CA ARG A 26 -0.87 5.15 5.79
C ARG A 26 0.29 4.17 6.00
N ALA A 27 0.74 3.50 4.93
CA ALA A 27 1.84 2.54 5.03
C ALA A 27 3.20 3.23 5.29
N SER A 28 3.39 4.45 4.78
CA SER A 28 4.64 5.19 4.91
C SER A 28 4.93 5.67 6.33
N LEU A 29 3.91 5.94 7.15
CA LEU A 29 4.11 6.37 8.53
C LEU A 29 4.93 5.36 9.34
N GLY A 30 4.55 4.09 9.30
CA GLY A 30 5.31 3.04 9.97
C GLY A 30 6.68 2.80 9.36
N MET A 31 6.78 2.86 8.02
CA MET A 31 8.04 2.67 7.31
C MET A 31 9.05 3.78 7.61
N TYR A 32 8.62 5.04 7.59
CA TYR A 32 9.43 6.19 7.93
C TYR A 32 9.96 6.08 9.37
N LEU A 33 9.09 5.76 10.33
CA LEU A 33 9.49 5.67 11.74
C LEU A 33 10.46 4.51 12.01
N VAL A 34 10.27 3.34 11.38
CA VAL A 34 11.25 2.24 11.53
C VAL A 34 12.57 2.57 10.84
N CYS A 35 12.56 3.23 9.67
CA CYS A 35 13.80 3.65 8.99
C CYS A 35 14.56 4.69 9.81
N LYS A 36 13.84 5.65 10.41
CA LYS A 36 14.39 6.64 11.33
C LYS A 36 15.04 5.98 12.55
N ALA A 37 14.37 4.99 13.15
CA ALA A 37 14.94 4.23 14.26
C ALA A 37 16.19 3.44 13.85
N ILE A 38 16.18 2.75 12.70
CA ILE A 38 17.35 2.03 12.17
C ILE A 38 18.53 2.97 11.97
N HIS A 39 18.31 4.11 11.33
CA HIS A 39 19.35 5.11 11.10
C HIS A 39 19.96 5.63 12.41
N GLN A 40 19.12 5.93 13.41
CA GLN A 40 19.55 6.55 14.66
C GLN A 40 20.15 5.56 15.66
N GLN A 41 19.75 4.29 15.62
CA GLN A 41 20.06 3.31 16.67
C GLN A 41 20.98 2.19 16.19
N THR A 42 21.28 2.11 14.89
CA THR A 42 22.09 1.05 14.30
C THR A 42 23.06 1.58 13.24
N ASP A 43 24.01 0.74 12.84
CA ASP A 43 24.95 0.97 11.75
C ASP A 43 24.49 0.37 10.41
N ILE A 44 23.28 -0.21 10.36
CA ILE A 44 22.70 -0.78 9.14
C ILE A 44 22.48 0.34 8.11
N ARG A 45 22.86 0.07 6.86
CA ARG A 45 22.69 1.01 5.73
C ARG A 45 21.95 0.43 4.54
N VAL A 46 21.87 -0.90 4.43
CA VAL A 46 21.21 -1.58 3.31
C VAL A 46 20.09 -2.45 3.87
N LEU A 47 18.88 -2.25 3.36
CA LEU A 47 17.68 -2.98 3.73
C LEU A 47 17.15 -3.77 2.53
N LEU A 48 16.83 -5.05 2.75
CA LEU A 48 16.07 -5.85 1.80
C LEU A 48 14.58 -5.70 2.10
N THR A 49 13.78 -5.36 1.10
CA THR A 49 12.32 -5.23 1.23
C THR A 49 11.59 -6.19 0.31
N GLY A 50 10.34 -6.50 0.68
CA GLY A 50 9.46 -7.40 -0.07
C GLY A 50 8.47 -6.70 -1.00
N GLU A 51 8.70 -5.42 -1.33
CA GLU A 51 7.89 -4.66 -2.30
C GLU A 51 7.82 -5.39 -3.66
N ILE A 52 6.85 -5.09 -4.52
CA ILE A 52 6.65 -5.70 -5.85
C ILE A 52 6.12 -7.16 -5.78
N SER A 53 6.21 -7.82 -4.63
CA SER A 53 5.68 -9.18 -4.46
C SER A 53 4.16 -9.27 -4.67
N ASP A 54 3.38 -8.27 -4.22
CA ASP A 54 1.92 -8.28 -4.36
C ASP A 54 1.48 -7.92 -5.78
N GLU A 55 2.19 -7.02 -6.43
CA GLU A 55 2.01 -6.62 -7.83
C GLU A 55 2.21 -7.82 -8.77
N LEU A 56 3.12 -8.74 -8.42
CA LEU A 56 3.43 -9.93 -9.20
C LEU A 56 2.52 -11.13 -8.90
N PHE A 57 2.25 -11.38 -7.61
CA PHE A 57 1.61 -12.60 -7.12
C PHE A 57 0.21 -12.41 -6.53
N GLY A 58 -0.29 -11.18 -6.54
CA GLY A 58 -1.66 -10.84 -6.19
C GLY A 58 -1.82 -10.20 -4.82
N TYR A 59 -2.68 -9.19 -4.77
CA TYR A 59 -3.23 -8.61 -3.55
C TYR A 59 -4.39 -9.45 -3.01
N LYS A 60 -5.02 -9.00 -1.93
CA LYS A 60 -6.23 -9.65 -1.42
C LYS A 60 -7.43 -9.50 -2.37
N TYR A 61 -7.55 -8.38 -3.07
CA TYR A 61 -8.65 -8.15 -4.01
C TYR A 61 -8.48 -8.94 -5.32
N THR A 62 -7.28 -9.45 -5.63
CA THR A 62 -7.06 -10.23 -6.84
C THR A 62 -7.71 -11.62 -6.80
N ASP A 63 -8.18 -12.05 -5.63
CA ASP A 63 -9.06 -13.22 -5.50
C ASP A 63 -10.43 -13.00 -6.16
N PHE A 64 -10.84 -11.75 -6.39
CA PHE A 64 -12.08 -11.40 -7.11
C PHE A 64 -11.87 -11.22 -8.61
N ALA A 65 -10.67 -11.48 -9.14
CA ALA A 65 -10.42 -11.37 -10.57
C ALA A 65 -11.33 -12.34 -11.35
N PRO A 66 -12.09 -11.87 -12.37
CA PRO A 66 -13.08 -12.70 -13.07
C PRO A 66 -12.45 -13.80 -13.94
N SER A 67 -11.14 -13.70 -14.22
CA SER A 67 -10.39 -14.71 -14.95
C SER A 67 -8.88 -14.61 -14.65
N PRO A 68 -8.09 -15.66 -14.93
CA PRO A 68 -6.64 -15.57 -14.86
C PRO A 68 -6.06 -14.43 -15.73
N LEU A 69 -6.66 -14.15 -16.88
CA LEU A 69 -6.24 -13.05 -17.75
C LEU A 69 -6.47 -11.69 -17.10
N ALA A 70 -7.63 -11.48 -16.46
CA ALA A 70 -7.91 -10.23 -15.75
C ALA A 70 -6.94 -10.02 -14.57
N PHE A 71 -6.55 -11.08 -13.86
CA PHE A 71 -5.49 -11.03 -12.84
C PHE A 71 -4.16 -10.54 -13.44
N GLN A 72 -3.80 -11.06 -14.62
CA GLN A 72 -2.55 -10.70 -15.31
C GLN A 72 -2.56 -9.24 -15.77
N GLU A 73 -3.66 -8.78 -16.35
CA GLU A 73 -3.83 -7.39 -16.78
C GLU A 73 -3.73 -6.42 -15.60
N GLU A 74 -4.34 -6.78 -14.47
CA GLU A 74 -4.22 -6.00 -13.23
C GLU A 74 -2.78 -6.00 -12.71
N SER A 75 -2.10 -7.15 -12.68
CA SER A 75 -0.68 -7.24 -12.29
C SER A 75 0.19 -6.31 -13.17
N GLN A 76 -0.01 -6.32 -14.48
CA GLN A 76 0.70 -5.43 -15.42
C GLN A 76 0.39 -3.95 -15.17
N LYS A 77 -0.86 -3.61 -14.88
CA LYS A 77 -1.26 -2.24 -14.52
C LYS A 77 -0.54 -1.78 -13.26
N ARG A 78 -0.58 -2.60 -12.19
CA ARG A 78 0.07 -2.31 -10.91
C ARG A 78 1.58 -2.15 -11.07
N LEU A 79 2.23 -2.98 -11.88
CA LEU A 79 3.65 -2.83 -12.21
C LEU A 79 3.96 -1.52 -12.95
N ARG A 80 3.11 -1.05 -13.88
CA ARG A 80 3.34 0.26 -14.53
C ARG A 80 3.20 1.42 -13.55
N GLU A 81 2.36 1.26 -12.54
CA GLU A 81 2.03 2.30 -11.57
C GLU A 81 2.91 2.29 -10.31
N LEU A 82 3.78 1.30 -10.12
CA LEU A 82 4.60 1.11 -8.89
C LEU A 82 5.38 2.37 -8.47
N HIS A 83 5.81 3.17 -9.44
CA HIS A 83 6.62 4.36 -9.22
C HIS A 83 5.84 5.51 -8.56
N MET A 84 4.51 5.45 -8.55
CA MET A 84 3.62 6.43 -7.90
C MET A 84 3.14 5.98 -6.51
N TYR A 85 3.28 4.69 -6.17
CA TYR A 85 2.70 4.08 -4.96
C TYR A 85 3.76 3.37 -4.11
N ASP A 86 3.83 2.04 -4.15
CA ASP A 86 4.62 1.21 -3.25
C ASP A 86 6.13 1.48 -3.32
N VAL A 87 6.67 1.63 -4.54
CA VAL A 87 8.10 1.95 -4.71
C VAL A 87 8.39 3.41 -4.39
N LEU A 88 7.44 4.34 -4.59
CA LEU A 88 7.57 5.72 -4.12
C LEU A 88 7.76 5.74 -2.59
N ARG A 89 6.88 5.05 -1.86
CA ARG A 89 6.97 4.91 -0.40
C ARG A 89 8.30 4.32 0.03
N ALA A 90 8.67 3.16 -0.54
CA ALA A 90 9.88 2.47 -0.16
C ALA A 90 11.12 3.34 -0.40
N ASP A 91 11.25 3.93 -1.57
CA ASP A 91 12.37 4.80 -1.91
C ASP A 91 12.47 6.01 -0.98
N ARG A 92 11.37 6.78 -0.81
CA ARG A 92 11.41 8.05 -0.06
C ARG A 92 11.58 7.84 1.44
N CYS A 93 10.87 6.89 2.04
CA CYS A 93 10.98 6.63 3.48
C CYS A 93 12.35 6.07 3.88
N ILE A 94 13.00 5.30 3.00
CA ILE A 94 14.30 4.69 3.26
C ILE A 94 15.41 5.73 2.99
N SER A 95 15.39 6.38 1.83
CA SER A 95 16.46 7.31 1.40
C SER A 95 16.57 8.56 2.27
N VAL A 96 15.45 9.13 2.74
CA VAL A 96 15.47 10.31 3.63
C VAL A 96 16.20 10.02 4.95
N ASN A 97 16.27 8.76 5.35
CA ASN A 97 16.97 8.29 6.54
C ASN A 97 18.40 7.79 6.22
N SER A 98 18.98 8.17 5.07
CA SER A 98 20.33 7.75 4.64
C SER A 98 20.52 6.23 4.60
N LEU A 99 19.47 5.51 4.17
CA LEU A 99 19.48 4.07 3.98
C LEU A 99 19.29 3.75 2.48
N GLU A 100 19.73 2.58 2.05
CA GLU A 100 19.55 2.03 0.71
C GLU A 100 18.54 0.87 0.76
N ALA A 101 17.54 0.91 -0.11
CA ALA A 101 16.59 -0.18 -0.31
C ALA A 101 17.07 -1.10 -1.44
N ARG A 102 16.95 -2.41 -1.25
CA ARG A 102 17.06 -3.42 -2.31
C ARG A 102 15.78 -4.24 -2.33
N VAL A 103 15.20 -4.38 -3.53
CA VAL A 103 13.91 -5.03 -3.72
C VAL A 103 14.11 -6.27 -4.60
N PRO A 104 14.38 -7.47 -4.04
CA PRO A 104 14.66 -8.66 -4.85
C PRO A 104 13.52 -9.06 -5.79
N PHE A 105 12.26 -8.82 -5.39
CA PHE A 105 11.09 -9.04 -6.26
C PHE A 105 11.04 -8.06 -7.46
N GLY A 106 11.78 -6.96 -7.40
CA GLY A 106 11.93 -5.99 -8.49
C GLY A 106 13.09 -6.28 -9.44
N ASP A 107 13.78 -7.40 -9.29
CA ASP A 107 14.78 -7.85 -10.25
C ASP A 107 14.15 -8.04 -11.65
N LEU A 108 14.81 -7.52 -12.69
CA LEU A 108 14.22 -7.47 -14.04
C LEU A 108 14.03 -8.88 -14.61
N ASP A 109 14.99 -9.78 -14.40
CA ASP A 109 14.90 -11.15 -14.91
C ASP A 109 13.79 -11.92 -14.17
N PHE A 110 13.69 -11.72 -12.84
CA PHE A 110 12.62 -12.31 -12.04
C PHE A 110 11.23 -11.79 -12.44
N VAL A 111 11.06 -10.47 -12.62
CA VAL A 111 9.81 -9.87 -13.07
C VAL A 111 9.45 -10.39 -14.47
N SER A 112 10.39 -10.40 -15.41
CA SER A 112 10.16 -10.93 -16.76
C SER A 112 9.75 -12.40 -16.73
N TYR A 113 10.38 -13.22 -15.88
CA TYR A 113 10.01 -14.62 -15.70
C TYR A 113 8.59 -14.77 -15.18
N VAL A 114 8.24 -14.12 -14.06
CA VAL A 114 6.92 -14.24 -13.42
C VAL A 114 5.81 -13.72 -14.33
N MET A 115 6.07 -12.65 -15.09
CA MET A 115 5.10 -12.07 -16.01
C MET A 115 4.92 -12.89 -17.30
N ALA A 116 5.83 -13.80 -17.64
CA ALA A 116 5.72 -14.71 -18.76
C ALA A 116 5.00 -16.04 -18.43
N LEU A 117 4.77 -16.32 -17.14
CA LEU A 117 4.06 -17.53 -16.72
C LEU A 117 2.60 -17.51 -17.18
N ASP A 118 2.04 -18.70 -17.38
CA ASP A 118 0.60 -18.87 -17.54
C ASP A 118 -0.12 -18.25 -16.32
N PRO A 119 -1.00 -17.24 -16.51
CA PRO A 119 -1.70 -16.60 -15.41
C PRO A 119 -2.48 -17.57 -14.52
N ASP A 120 -2.93 -18.71 -15.04
CA ASP A 120 -3.67 -19.73 -14.26
C ASP A 120 -2.82 -20.33 -13.13
N LEU A 121 -1.49 -20.29 -13.26
CA LEU A 121 -0.56 -20.73 -12.20
C LEU A 121 -0.54 -19.77 -11.01
N LYS A 122 -0.96 -18.50 -11.18
CA LYS A 122 -0.95 -17.48 -10.12
C LYS A 122 -2.27 -17.40 -9.35
N VAL A 123 -3.35 -17.92 -9.94
CA VAL A 123 -4.68 -17.89 -9.34
C VAL A 123 -4.71 -18.66 -8.02
N ASN A 124 -5.40 -18.09 -7.04
CA ASN A 124 -5.48 -18.64 -5.69
C ASN A 124 -6.26 -19.97 -5.65
N ARG A 125 -5.59 -21.08 -5.30
CA ARG A 125 -6.19 -22.41 -5.15
C ARG A 125 -6.30 -22.91 -3.70
N TYR A 126 -5.59 -22.26 -2.78
CA TYR A 126 -5.55 -22.65 -1.37
C TYR A 126 -6.54 -21.87 -0.50
N GLY A 127 -7.27 -20.91 -1.07
CA GLY A 127 -7.97 -19.90 -0.29
C GLY A 127 -7.01 -18.96 0.46
N LYS A 128 -5.75 -18.86 -0.01
CA LYS A 128 -4.70 -18.00 0.54
C LYS A 128 -3.97 -17.30 -0.60
N GLY A 129 -3.97 -15.96 -0.57
CA GLY A 129 -3.33 -15.14 -1.60
C GLY A 129 -1.84 -15.44 -1.78
N LYS A 130 -1.27 -15.05 -2.93
CA LYS A 130 0.10 -15.42 -3.37
C LYS A 130 0.32 -16.93 -3.47
N TYR A 131 -0.65 -17.65 -4.03
CA TYR A 131 -0.63 -19.12 -4.17
C TYR A 131 0.69 -19.66 -4.73
N LEU A 132 1.09 -19.16 -5.91
CA LEU A 132 2.29 -19.65 -6.60
C LEU A 132 3.55 -19.46 -5.75
N LEU A 133 3.68 -18.31 -5.09
CA LEU A 133 4.81 -18.01 -4.23
C LEU A 133 4.84 -18.96 -3.03
N ARG A 134 3.72 -19.18 -2.35
CA ARG A 134 3.65 -20.11 -1.21
C ARG A 134 3.98 -21.53 -1.64
N HIS A 135 3.46 -21.97 -2.77
CA HIS A 135 3.72 -23.30 -3.31
C HIS A 135 5.23 -23.50 -3.62
N ALA A 136 5.91 -22.47 -4.16
CA ALA A 136 7.34 -22.52 -4.43
C ALA A 136 8.20 -22.68 -3.17
N PHE A 137 7.73 -22.21 -2.00
CA PHE A 137 8.44 -22.31 -0.72
C PHE A 137 7.86 -23.37 0.23
N GLU A 138 6.91 -24.18 -0.23
CA GLU A 138 6.28 -25.25 0.56
C GLU A 138 7.28 -26.36 0.93
N GLN A 139 8.23 -26.63 0.03
CA GLN A 139 9.26 -27.64 0.22
C GLN A 139 10.57 -27.00 0.69
N GLY A 140 11.31 -27.71 1.54
CA GLY A 140 12.65 -27.30 1.97
C GLY A 140 12.72 -26.58 3.32
N GLY A 141 11.60 -26.32 3.98
CA GLY A 141 11.59 -25.81 5.36
C GLY A 141 12.17 -24.40 5.52
N TYR A 142 12.07 -23.56 4.48
CA TYR A 142 12.60 -22.19 4.47
C TYR A 142 11.93 -21.28 5.51
N LEU A 143 10.64 -21.52 5.80
CA LEU A 143 9.84 -20.74 6.75
C LEU A 143 9.06 -21.68 7.66
N PRO A 144 8.81 -21.28 8.92
CA PRO A 144 7.83 -21.97 9.77
C PRO A 144 6.45 -22.01 9.11
N ALA A 145 5.71 -23.11 9.30
CA ALA A 145 4.43 -23.33 8.64
C ALA A 145 3.40 -22.24 8.97
N GLU A 146 3.43 -21.73 10.20
CA GLU A 146 2.58 -20.63 10.66
C GLU A 146 2.84 -19.31 9.94
N ILE A 147 4.06 -19.09 9.42
CA ILE A 147 4.41 -17.92 8.60
C ILE A 147 4.06 -18.18 7.14
N LEU A 148 4.43 -19.35 6.61
CA LEU A 148 4.17 -19.73 5.22
C LEU A 148 2.68 -19.74 4.89
N TRP A 149 1.82 -20.10 5.85
CA TRP A 149 0.37 -20.19 5.67
C TRP A 149 -0.41 -19.07 6.37
N ARG A 150 0.28 -18.04 6.86
CA ARG A 150 -0.34 -16.88 7.50
C ARG A 150 -1.23 -16.12 6.53
N GLU A 151 -2.36 -15.64 7.04
CA GLU A 151 -3.23 -14.71 6.33
C GLU A 151 -2.52 -13.40 6.00
N LYS A 152 -2.89 -12.80 4.87
CA LYS A 152 -2.28 -11.54 4.43
C LYS A 152 -2.88 -10.38 5.22
N ALA A 153 -2.04 -9.71 6.01
CA ALA A 153 -2.33 -8.39 6.59
C ALA A 153 -1.53 -7.32 5.85
N ALA A 154 -2.15 -6.18 5.52
CA ALA A 154 -1.44 -5.05 4.93
C ALA A 154 -0.52 -4.39 5.98
N PHE A 155 0.51 -3.67 5.53
CA PHE A 155 1.48 -3.06 6.44
C PHE A 155 0.83 -2.08 7.43
N SER A 156 -0.09 -1.24 6.95
CA SER A 156 -0.88 -0.33 7.79
C SER A 156 -1.69 -1.04 8.87
N ASP A 157 -2.07 -2.29 8.62
CA ASP A 157 -2.83 -3.11 9.58
C ASP A 157 -1.90 -3.80 10.57
N ALA A 158 -0.74 -4.25 10.09
CA ALA A 158 0.28 -4.93 10.89
C ALA A 158 1.03 -4.00 11.86
N VAL A 159 1.19 -2.71 11.50
CA VAL A 159 1.81 -1.70 12.38
C VAL A 159 0.89 -1.34 13.56
N GLY A 160 -0.41 -1.58 13.43
CA GLY A 160 -1.39 -1.49 14.49
C GLY A 160 -2.78 -1.15 13.95
N HIS A 161 -3.78 -1.99 14.27
CA HIS A 161 -5.15 -1.81 13.79
C HIS A 161 -5.69 -0.40 14.01
N SER A 162 -5.26 0.24 15.10
CA SER A 162 -5.70 1.56 15.56
C SER A 162 -5.09 2.75 14.80
N MET A 163 -3.99 2.60 14.05
CA MET A 163 -3.38 3.74 13.33
C MET A 163 -4.33 4.34 12.30
N VAL A 164 -4.97 3.49 11.49
CA VAL A 164 -5.96 3.92 10.50
C VAL A 164 -7.13 4.63 11.18
N ASP A 165 -7.59 4.09 12.32
CA ASP A 165 -8.70 4.68 13.07
C ASP A 165 -8.33 6.05 13.66
N TYR A 166 -7.09 6.23 14.14
CA TYR A 166 -6.60 7.52 14.61
C TYR A 166 -6.53 8.56 13.49
N LEU A 167 -6.06 8.18 12.30
CA LEU A 167 -5.98 9.08 11.14
C LEU A 167 -7.36 9.53 10.67
N LYS A 168 -8.31 8.58 10.58
CA LYS A 168 -9.71 8.87 10.27
C LYS A 168 -10.35 9.78 11.32
N ALA A 169 -10.20 9.43 12.60
CA ALA A 169 -10.75 10.23 13.69
C ALA A 169 -10.16 11.65 13.71
N TYR A 170 -8.86 11.79 13.46
CA TYR A 170 -8.22 13.08 13.33
C TYR A 170 -8.80 13.89 12.16
N ALA A 171 -8.93 13.29 10.98
CA ALA A 171 -9.53 13.96 9.82
C ALA A 171 -11.00 14.39 10.08
N GLU A 172 -11.77 13.59 10.82
CA GLU A 172 -13.13 13.95 11.24
C GLU A 172 -13.17 15.24 12.09
N THR A 173 -12.14 15.51 12.90
CA THR A 173 -12.03 16.75 13.68
C THR A 173 -11.66 17.98 12.85
N GLN A 174 -11.03 17.78 11.69
CA GLN A 174 -10.53 18.88 10.85
C GLN A 174 -11.62 19.50 9.96
N TYR A 175 -12.66 18.72 9.62
CA TYR A 175 -13.69 19.17 8.68
C TYR A 175 -15.10 18.89 9.18
N THR A 176 -15.96 19.91 9.13
CA THR A 176 -17.41 19.69 9.13
C THR A 176 -17.84 19.04 7.81
N GLY A 177 -19.04 18.47 7.74
CA GLY A 177 -19.57 17.89 6.49
C GLY A 177 -19.64 18.92 5.35
N GLU A 178 -20.05 20.15 5.64
CA GLU A 178 -20.10 21.24 4.65
C GLU A 178 -18.70 21.69 4.21
N ALA A 179 -17.75 21.76 5.13
CA ALA A 179 -16.37 22.11 4.82
C ALA A 179 -15.71 21.05 3.94
N PHE A 180 -15.96 19.77 4.24
CA PHE A 180 -15.51 18.65 3.42
C PHE A 180 -16.09 18.72 1.99
N GLU A 181 -17.40 18.87 1.85
CA GLU A 181 -18.04 18.93 0.53
C GLU A 181 -17.55 20.11 -0.32
N ARG A 182 -17.29 21.25 0.32
CA ARG A 182 -16.72 22.42 -0.36
C ARG A 182 -15.26 22.20 -0.74
N GLY A 183 -14.47 21.69 0.20
CA GLY A 183 -13.03 21.44 0.02
C GLY A 183 -12.76 20.39 -1.05
N ARG A 184 -13.45 19.25 -1.03
CA ARG A 184 -13.26 18.25 -2.08
C ARG A 184 -13.63 18.78 -3.47
N LYS A 185 -14.62 19.67 -3.59
CA LYS A 185 -15.05 20.26 -4.87
C LYS A 185 -14.11 21.32 -5.44
N SER A 186 -13.14 21.81 -4.67
CA SER A 186 -12.11 22.70 -5.21
C SER A 186 -11.05 21.94 -6.02
N TYR A 187 -10.92 20.63 -5.81
CA TYR A 187 -9.98 19.77 -6.54
C TYR A 187 -10.67 19.05 -7.70
N THR A 188 -10.16 19.27 -8.91
CA THR A 188 -10.71 18.68 -10.15
C THR A 188 -10.03 17.37 -10.55
N HIS A 189 -8.75 17.21 -10.22
CA HIS A 189 -7.97 15.98 -10.44
C HIS A 189 -7.95 15.12 -9.18
N ALA A 190 -8.15 13.81 -9.33
CA ALA A 190 -8.18 12.82 -8.24
C ALA A 190 -8.94 13.38 -7.03
N GLN A 191 -10.24 13.63 -7.23
CA GLN A 191 -11.05 14.35 -6.27
C GLN A 191 -11.14 13.57 -4.94
N PRO A 192 -10.84 14.19 -3.78
CA PRO A 192 -11.02 13.53 -2.49
C PRO A 192 -12.45 13.02 -2.28
N PHE A 193 -12.57 11.81 -1.73
CA PHE A 193 -13.86 11.14 -1.48
C PHE A 193 -14.11 10.83 0.01
N THR A 194 -13.11 11.02 0.87
CA THR A 194 -13.23 10.99 2.34
C THR A 194 -12.55 12.20 2.97
N LYS A 195 -12.91 12.55 4.21
CA LYS A 195 -12.22 13.62 4.96
C LYS A 195 -10.72 13.36 5.12
N GLU A 196 -10.33 12.10 5.28
CA GLU A 196 -8.93 11.69 5.32
C GLU A 196 -8.21 11.98 3.99
N SER A 197 -8.80 11.60 2.86
CA SER A 197 -8.23 11.92 1.55
C SER A 197 -8.15 13.43 1.28
N LEU A 198 -9.09 14.22 1.84
CA LEU A 198 -9.06 15.68 1.75
C LEU A 198 -7.94 16.26 2.62
N LEU A 199 -7.80 15.76 3.86
CA LEU A 199 -6.70 16.14 4.75
C LEU A 199 -5.35 15.96 4.07
N TYR A 200 -5.13 14.78 3.48
CA TYR A 200 -3.88 14.47 2.82
C TYR A 200 -3.65 15.34 1.59
N ARG A 201 -4.72 15.61 0.83
CA ARG A 201 -4.65 16.49 -0.33
C ARG A 201 -4.32 17.93 0.05
N ASP A 202 -4.93 18.47 1.11
CA ASP A 202 -4.66 19.83 1.59
C ASP A 202 -3.21 19.99 2.06
N ILE A 203 -2.69 18.99 2.79
CA ILE A 203 -1.28 18.98 3.21
C ILE A 203 -0.35 18.89 1.99
N PHE A 204 -0.65 18.00 1.04
CA PHE A 204 0.14 17.88 -0.20
C PHE A 204 0.20 19.21 -0.98
N GLU A 205 -0.94 19.89 -1.19
CA GLU A 205 -1.00 21.14 -1.95
C GLU A 205 -0.30 22.31 -1.24
N LYS A 206 -0.11 22.26 0.08
CA LYS A 206 0.73 23.21 0.83
C LYS A 206 2.19 23.18 0.37
N TYR A 207 2.71 22.01 0.03
CA TYR A 207 4.13 21.81 -0.34
C TYR A 207 4.35 21.63 -1.84
N TYR A 208 3.34 21.12 -2.56
CA TYR A 208 3.39 20.77 -3.98
C TYR A 208 2.22 21.38 -4.77
N PRO A 209 2.04 22.71 -4.75
CA PRO A 209 0.87 23.36 -5.32
C PRO A 209 0.73 23.07 -6.82
N GLY A 210 -0.44 22.54 -7.20
CA GLY A 210 -0.79 22.23 -8.59
C GLY A 210 -0.08 21.01 -9.19
N GLN A 211 0.62 20.21 -8.38
CA GLN A 211 1.38 19.04 -8.84
C GLN A 211 0.60 17.74 -8.69
N SER A 212 -0.72 17.79 -8.55
CA SER A 212 -1.50 16.58 -8.30
C SER A 212 -1.44 15.54 -9.42
N GLN A 213 -1.07 15.96 -10.64
CA GLN A 213 -0.89 15.07 -11.80
C GLN A 213 0.30 14.10 -11.66
N MET A 214 1.13 14.23 -10.62
CA MET A 214 2.20 13.26 -10.32
C MET A 214 1.64 11.87 -9.93
N VAL A 215 0.36 11.80 -9.54
CA VAL A 215 -0.34 10.56 -9.20
C VAL A 215 -1.61 10.49 -10.05
N VAL A 216 -1.84 9.35 -10.71
CA VAL A 216 -2.99 9.18 -11.61
C VAL A 216 -4.32 9.32 -10.87
N ASP A 217 -4.49 8.59 -9.77
CA ASP A 217 -5.65 8.65 -8.87
C ASP A 217 -5.26 8.04 -7.50
N PHE A 218 -6.18 7.99 -6.55
CA PHE A 218 -5.98 7.21 -5.34
C PHE A 218 -5.85 5.71 -5.67
N TRP A 219 -4.90 5.03 -5.04
CA TRP A 219 -4.77 3.58 -5.15
C TRP A 219 -6.00 2.92 -4.54
N MET A 220 -6.72 2.13 -5.34
CA MET A 220 -7.93 1.43 -4.92
C MET A 220 -7.94 0.01 -5.53
N PRO A 221 -8.63 -0.96 -4.89
CA PRO A 221 -9.02 -2.20 -5.56
C PRO A 221 -9.71 -1.94 -6.90
N ASN A 222 -9.64 -2.90 -7.82
CA ASN A 222 -10.27 -2.75 -9.13
C ASN A 222 -11.80 -2.71 -8.98
N LYS A 223 -12.39 -1.51 -9.07
CA LYS A 223 -13.83 -1.25 -8.85
C LYS A 223 -14.75 -1.98 -9.83
N GLU A 224 -14.22 -2.44 -10.97
CA GLU A 224 -15.00 -3.20 -11.96
C GLU A 224 -15.22 -4.66 -11.52
N TRP A 225 -14.49 -5.13 -10.52
CA TRP A 225 -14.62 -6.50 -10.01
C TRP A 225 -15.64 -6.58 -8.88
N GLU A 226 -16.37 -7.70 -8.84
CA GLU A 226 -17.40 -7.94 -7.84
C GLU A 226 -16.83 -7.86 -6.42
N GLY A 227 -17.45 -7.06 -5.56
CA GLY A 227 -17.01 -6.87 -4.17
C GLY A 227 -15.81 -5.95 -3.98
N CYS A 228 -15.36 -5.25 -5.04
CA CYS A 228 -14.20 -4.34 -4.99
C CYS A 228 -14.55 -2.85 -5.16
N ASP A 229 -15.81 -2.50 -5.44
CA ASP A 229 -16.28 -1.10 -5.43
C ASP A 229 -16.50 -0.62 -4.00
N VAL A 230 -15.47 0.01 -3.43
CA VAL A 230 -15.40 0.41 -2.02
C VAL A 230 -14.83 1.82 -1.88
N ASP A 231 -15.12 2.48 -0.75
CA ASP A 231 -14.66 3.83 -0.42
C ASP A 231 -13.47 3.85 0.56
N ASP A 232 -12.82 2.71 0.79
CA ASP A 232 -11.55 2.62 1.53
C ASP A 232 -10.61 1.66 0.80
N PRO A 233 -9.33 2.03 0.60
CA PRO A 233 -8.39 1.15 -0.09
C PRO A 233 -7.93 -0.06 0.75
N SER A 234 -8.23 -0.09 2.04
CA SER A 234 -7.85 -1.18 2.93
C SER A 234 -8.52 -2.49 2.52
N ALA A 235 -7.76 -3.58 2.57
CA ALA A 235 -8.34 -4.91 2.41
C ALA A 235 -9.41 -5.25 3.46
N ARG A 236 -9.50 -4.50 4.57
CA ARG A 236 -10.50 -4.66 5.65
C ARG A 236 -11.93 -4.53 5.17
N VAL A 237 -12.19 -3.74 4.13
CA VAL A 237 -13.54 -3.53 3.60
C VAL A 237 -13.94 -4.58 2.56
N LEU A 238 -13.02 -5.48 2.18
CA LEU A 238 -13.30 -6.57 1.26
C LEU A 238 -14.01 -7.72 1.97
N SER A 239 -14.95 -8.36 1.29
CA SER A 239 -15.74 -9.46 1.84
C SER A 239 -14.90 -10.70 2.22
N ASN A 240 -13.75 -10.88 1.58
CA ASN A 240 -12.81 -11.96 1.87
C ASN A 240 -11.81 -11.63 2.99
N TYR A 241 -11.95 -10.49 3.71
CA TYR A 241 -10.99 -10.07 4.74
C TYR A 241 -10.77 -11.14 5.84
N GLY A 242 -11.82 -11.84 6.26
CA GLY A 242 -11.74 -13.05 7.09
C GLY A 242 -10.82 -12.92 8.31
N ASP A 243 -9.96 -13.92 8.52
CA ASP A 243 -9.05 -14.01 9.66
C ASP A 243 -7.81 -13.09 9.57
N SER A 244 -7.69 -12.25 8.54
CA SER A 244 -6.55 -11.33 8.39
C SER A 244 -6.48 -10.23 9.45
N GLY A 245 -7.57 -9.99 10.19
CA GLY A 245 -7.61 -9.06 11.32
C GLY A 245 -7.70 -9.70 12.70
N LYS A 246 -7.48 -11.02 12.80
CA LYS A 246 -7.44 -11.75 14.08
C LYS A 246 -6.02 -11.86 14.63
#